data_AF-A0A2U8WQG6-F1
#
_entry.id   AF-A0A2U8WQG6-F1
#
_cell.length_a   1.000
_cell.length_b   1.000
_cell.length_c   1.000
_cell.angle_alpha   90.00
_cell.angle_beta   90.00
_cell.angle_gamma   90.00
#
_symmetry.space_group_name_H-M   'P 1'
#
loop_
_entity.id
_entity.type
_entity.pdbx_description
1 polymer ?
#
loop_
_entity_poly.entity_id
_entity_poly.type
_entity_poly.pdbx_seq_one_letter_code
_entity_poly.pdbx_strand_id
1 'polypeptide(L)'
;MTSREQLQALIRAEIDRHRPVAVARRTLELLVESATRRLDAAPGYQVVDRDGHPRTRLVGGEALPLTLGDLVDELRRQHPTLFQPPAPAGPAPAPAETPRDWIVVKPAEPAPAAPARPGPAARLRETLRDFTLRGFTLRDLTARLPEREPAAPAAAPLPVAPPVPEGEGLKPGHARPRPLPGHGGSSRRPLYAALGALAVLGLGYAAFRGGESPREAAIAQAPSQDVRRPAETETKSAEAKPARGTGEAAKSGGAKPAEGKREPVETGALVPEAAGPVAGVAEVLDTATLRLGGRTLRLYGIEAARGAQASDLSGYLAGRPVNCQPSQGKAAWICTVDGHDLSEVVLYNGGGRATPEATPDLVEAERHAKAGKLGIWAKP
;
A
#
# COMPACT_ATOMS: atom_id res chain seq x y z
N MET A 1 27.16 -13.25 10.70
CA MET A 1 26.03 -14.11 11.05
C MET A 1 26.51 -15.17 12.02
N THR A 2 25.77 -15.41 13.09
CA THR A 2 26.08 -16.47 14.06
C THR A 2 25.68 -17.85 13.51
N SER A 3 26.26 -18.94 14.02
CA SER A 3 25.85 -20.31 13.63
C SER A 3 24.37 -20.59 13.89
N ARG A 4 23.80 -19.92 14.89
CA ARG A 4 22.36 -19.96 15.18
C ARG A 4 21.53 -19.30 14.08
N GLU A 5 21.92 -18.09 13.67
CA GLU A 5 21.23 -17.35 12.59
C GLU A 5 21.30 -18.12 11.28
N GLN A 6 22.42 -18.79 10.99
CA GLN A 6 22.57 -19.62 9.79
C GLN A 6 21.60 -20.81 9.80
N LEU A 7 21.46 -21.52 10.92
CA LEU A 7 20.48 -22.60 11.04
C LEU A 7 19.05 -22.09 10.91
N GLN A 8 18.71 -20.96 11.54
CA GLN A 8 17.38 -20.37 11.40
C GLN A 8 17.08 -19.95 9.95
N ALA A 9 18.07 -19.42 9.23
CA ALA A 9 17.92 -19.11 7.81
C ALA A 9 17.68 -20.35 6.96
N LEU A 10 18.37 -21.46 7.24
CA LEU A 10 18.13 -22.75 6.58
C LEU A 10 16.72 -23.30 6.86
N ILE A 11 16.28 -23.25 8.13
CA ILE A 11 14.94 -23.67 8.52
C ILE A 11 13.87 -22.87 7.78
N ARG A 12 14.01 -21.54 7.74
CA ARG A 12 13.07 -20.66 7.01
C ARG A 12 13.03 -20.97 5.53
N ALA A 13 14.21 -21.08 4.91
CA ALA A 13 14.32 -21.39 3.49
C ALA A 13 13.67 -22.74 3.16
N GLU A 14 13.82 -23.75 4.03
CA GLU A 14 13.17 -25.04 3.84
C GLU A 14 11.65 -24.93 4.00
N ILE A 15 11.16 -24.33 5.09
CA ILE A 15 9.72 -24.16 5.33
C ILE A 15 9.06 -23.41 4.16
N ASP A 16 9.68 -22.34 3.66
CA ASP A 16 9.13 -21.53 2.56
C ASP A 16 8.99 -22.34 1.25
N ARG A 17 9.88 -23.29 0.96
CA ARG A 17 9.75 -24.19 -0.21
C ARG A 17 8.48 -25.03 -0.15
N HIS A 18 8.00 -25.34 1.05
CA HIS A 18 6.81 -26.15 1.27
C HIS A 18 5.49 -25.36 1.22
N ARG A 19 5.55 -24.05 0.98
CA ARG A 19 4.38 -23.14 0.88
C ARG A 19 3.51 -23.20 2.14
N PRO A 20 3.99 -22.71 3.29
CA PRO A 20 3.20 -22.68 4.51
C PRO A 20 2.02 -21.71 4.36
N VAL A 21 0.97 -21.92 5.15
CA VAL A 21 -0.04 -20.88 5.37
C VAL A 21 0.62 -19.75 6.16
N ALA A 22 0.36 -18.48 5.78
CA ALA A 22 1.04 -17.33 6.37
C ALA A 22 0.97 -17.30 7.92
N VAL A 23 -0.20 -17.65 8.47
CA VAL A 23 -0.44 -17.68 9.92
C VAL A 23 0.32 -18.81 10.63
N ALA A 24 0.63 -19.90 9.92
CA ALA A 24 1.28 -21.09 10.46
C ALA A 24 2.81 -21.01 10.40
N ARG A 25 3.37 -20.09 9.62
CA ARG A 25 4.83 -19.98 9.37
C ARG A 25 5.64 -19.93 10.67
N ARG A 26 5.25 -19.06 11.61
CA ARG A 26 5.98 -18.92 12.87
C ARG A 26 5.91 -20.16 13.74
N THR A 27 4.76 -20.84 13.76
CA THR A 27 4.57 -22.09 14.49
C THR A 27 5.42 -23.21 13.90
N LEU A 28 5.48 -23.32 12.57
CA LEU A 28 6.32 -24.30 11.88
C LEU A 28 7.81 -24.07 12.15
N GLU A 29 8.27 -22.80 12.15
CA GLU A 29 9.65 -22.46 12.53
C GLU A 29 9.99 -22.98 13.94
N LEU A 30 9.09 -22.78 14.91
CA LEU A 30 9.31 -23.22 16.29
C LEU A 30 9.31 -24.75 16.43
N LEU A 31 8.41 -25.45 15.72
CA LEU A 31 8.37 -26.91 15.70
C LEU A 31 9.67 -27.48 15.12
N VAL A 32 10.13 -26.95 13.98
CA VAL A 32 11.37 -27.40 13.34
C VAL A 32 12.60 -27.02 14.18
N GLU A 33 12.65 -25.84 14.80
CA GLU A 33 13.72 -25.44 15.72
C GLU A 33 13.78 -26.38 16.94
N SER A 34 12.64 -26.82 17.46
CA SER A 34 12.58 -27.76 18.60
C SER A 34 13.07 -29.16 18.25
N ALA A 35 12.86 -29.60 17.01
CA ALA A 35 13.27 -30.91 16.50
C ALA A 35 14.68 -30.91 15.89
N THR A 36 15.43 -29.81 15.99
CA THR A 36 16.77 -29.70 15.41
C THR A 36 17.82 -29.37 16.45
N ARG A 37 18.95 -30.08 16.40
CA ARG A 37 20.16 -29.80 17.18
C ARG A 37 21.24 -29.27 16.26
N ARG A 38 22.02 -28.31 16.76
CA ARG A 38 23.20 -27.80 16.04
C ARG A 38 24.35 -28.76 16.20
N LEU A 39 25.12 -28.91 15.12
CA LEU A 39 26.37 -29.66 15.10
C LEU A 39 27.47 -28.78 14.51
N ASP A 40 28.71 -29.03 14.91
CA ASP A 40 29.87 -28.32 14.36
C ASP A 40 30.32 -28.92 13.02
N ALA A 41 29.96 -30.19 12.75
CA ALA A 41 30.22 -30.86 11.49
C ALA A 41 29.11 -30.59 10.47
N ALA A 42 29.47 -30.54 9.17
CA ALA A 42 28.50 -30.42 8.08
C ALA A 42 27.47 -31.57 8.14
N PRO A 43 26.16 -31.29 7.97
CA PRO A 43 25.54 -30.07 7.44
C PRO A 43 25.30 -28.93 8.46
N GLY A 44 25.83 -29.03 9.68
CA GLY A 44 25.70 -28.02 10.74
C GLY A 44 24.48 -28.22 11.65
N TYR A 45 23.73 -29.30 11.42
CA TYR A 45 22.55 -29.66 12.21
C TYR A 45 22.25 -31.16 12.15
N GLN A 46 21.41 -31.62 13.06
CA GLN A 46 20.83 -32.96 13.11
C GLN A 46 19.39 -32.90 13.59
N VAL A 47 18.50 -33.65 12.94
CA VAL A 47 17.11 -33.77 13.37
C VAL A 47 17.03 -34.82 14.49
N VAL A 48 16.36 -34.47 15.58
CA VAL A 48 16.19 -35.30 16.76
C VAL A 48 14.72 -35.56 17.05
N ASP A 49 14.43 -36.64 17.76
CA ASP A 49 13.10 -36.93 18.28
C ASP A 49 12.81 -36.16 19.58
N ARG A 50 11.67 -36.49 20.21
CA ARG A 50 11.23 -35.87 21.46
C ARG A 50 12.18 -36.15 22.62
N ASP A 51 12.88 -37.28 22.59
CA ASP A 51 13.82 -37.71 23.61
C ASP A 51 15.25 -37.19 23.33
N GLY A 52 15.44 -36.53 22.18
CA GLY A 52 16.70 -35.94 21.75
C GLY A 52 17.60 -36.91 20.99
N HIS A 53 17.11 -38.11 20.64
CA HIS A 53 17.87 -39.07 19.85
C HIS A 53 17.84 -38.70 18.36
N PRO A 54 18.94 -38.88 17.61
CA PRO A 54 18.98 -38.63 16.18
C PRO A 54 17.96 -39.46 15.41
N ARG A 55 17.16 -38.79 14.57
CA ARG A 55 16.21 -39.48 13.69
C ARG A 55 16.90 -39.88 12.38
N THR A 56 16.55 -41.07 11.90
CA THR A 56 17.01 -41.61 10.61
C THR A 56 15.81 -41.99 9.75
N ARG A 57 16.02 -42.02 8.43
CA ARG A 57 15.07 -42.54 7.45
C ARG A 57 15.70 -43.69 6.68
N LEU A 58 14.88 -44.65 6.28
CA LEU A 58 15.31 -45.76 5.45
C LEU A 58 15.15 -45.39 3.98
N VAL A 59 16.24 -45.45 3.21
CA VAL A 59 16.24 -45.24 1.76
C VAL A 59 16.99 -46.42 1.13
N GLY A 60 16.30 -47.24 0.34
CA GLY A 60 16.91 -48.41 -0.28
C GLY A 60 17.44 -49.46 0.72
N GLY A 61 16.95 -49.47 1.96
CA GLY A 61 17.41 -50.35 3.03
C GLY A 61 18.55 -49.78 3.90
N GLU A 62 19.08 -48.60 3.57
CA GLU A 62 20.11 -47.90 4.35
C GLU A 62 19.49 -46.85 5.27
N ALA A 63 19.96 -46.76 6.52
CA ALA A 63 19.53 -45.77 7.50
C ALA A 63 20.34 -44.47 7.34
N LEU A 64 19.73 -43.48 6.69
CA LEU A 64 20.33 -42.15 6.50
C LEU A 64 19.81 -41.17 7.55
N PRO A 65 20.62 -40.16 7.95
CA PRO A 65 20.14 -39.08 8.81
C PRO A 65 18.93 -38.37 8.20
N LEU A 66 17.92 -38.11 9.02
CA LEU A 66 16.72 -37.37 8.59
C LEU A 66 17.12 -35.92 8.28
N THR A 67 16.75 -35.43 7.09
CA THR A 67 17.05 -34.05 6.67
C THR A 67 15.95 -33.08 7.11
N LEU A 68 16.21 -31.77 7.02
CA LEU A 68 15.17 -30.75 7.25
C LEU A 68 13.99 -30.90 6.28
N GLY A 69 14.26 -31.21 5.01
CA GLY A 69 13.22 -31.44 4.00
C GLY A 69 12.32 -32.62 4.40
N ASP A 70 12.92 -33.74 4.81
CA ASP A 70 12.18 -34.92 5.25
C ASP A 70 11.29 -34.64 6.48
N LEU A 71 11.80 -33.83 7.43
CA LEU A 71 11.05 -33.40 8.60
C LEU A 71 9.86 -32.51 8.23
N VAL A 72 10.02 -31.55 7.32
CA VAL A 72 8.92 -30.69 6.88
C VAL A 72 7.89 -31.48 6.07
N ASP A 73 8.33 -32.44 5.26
CA ASP A 73 7.45 -33.38 4.57
C ASP A 73 6.62 -34.24 5.54
N GLU A 74 7.23 -34.68 6.65
CA GLU A 74 6.52 -35.38 7.71
C GLU A 74 5.47 -34.50 8.38
N LEU A 75 5.84 -33.25 8.72
CA LEU A 75 4.91 -32.26 9.28
C LEU A 75 3.76 -31.98 8.32
N ARG A 76 4.02 -31.93 7.01
CA ARG A 76 2.99 -31.74 5.98
C ARG A 76 2.01 -32.90 5.91
N ARG A 77 2.49 -34.14 6.02
CA ARG A 77 1.63 -35.34 6.08
C ARG A 77 0.78 -35.37 7.34
N GLN A 78 1.34 -34.99 8.49
CA GLN A 78 0.64 -34.99 9.78
C GLN A 78 -0.34 -33.82 9.92
N HIS A 79 0.03 -32.65 9.39
CA HIS A 79 -0.70 -31.40 9.56
C HIS A 79 -0.89 -30.68 8.20
N PRO A 80 -1.68 -31.25 7.28
CA PRO A 80 -1.84 -30.69 5.94
C PRO A 80 -2.43 -29.28 5.93
N THR A 81 -3.22 -28.91 6.95
CA THR A 81 -3.84 -27.59 7.10
C THR A 81 -2.85 -26.45 7.39
N LEU A 82 -1.62 -26.76 7.82
CA LEU A 82 -0.56 -25.77 8.02
C LEU A 82 0.13 -25.37 6.71
N PHE A 83 -0.14 -26.10 5.63
CA PHE A 83 0.45 -25.88 4.31
C PHE A 83 -0.62 -25.54 3.29
N GLN A 84 -0.25 -24.78 2.28
CA GLN A 84 -1.15 -24.50 1.18
C GLN A 84 -1.34 -25.78 0.35
N PRO A 85 -2.57 -26.06 -0.12
CA PRO A 85 -2.80 -27.18 -1.02
C PRO A 85 -1.93 -27.02 -2.27
N PRO A 86 -1.48 -28.14 -2.88
CA PRO A 86 -0.83 -28.06 -4.18
C PRO A 86 -1.77 -27.30 -5.11
N ALA A 87 -1.24 -26.28 -5.80
CA ALA A 87 -2.03 -25.54 -6.76
C ALA A 87 -2.65 -26.56 -7.74
N PRO A 88 -3.97 -26.53 -7.96
CA PRO A 88 -4.58 -27.46 -8.91
C PRO A 88 -3.85 -27.32 -10.24
N ALA A 89 -3.51 -28.46 -10.84
CA ALA A 89 -2.98 -28.49 -12.19
C ALA A 89 -4.02 -27.81 -13.08
N GLY A 90 -3.77 -26.56 -13.45
CA GLY A 90 -4.61 -25.84 -14.38
C GLY A 90 -4.71 -26.64 -15.69
N PRO A 91 -5.81 -26.46 -16.46
CA PRO A 91 -5.89 -27.05 -17.78
C PRO A 91 -4.62 -26.72 -18.58
N ALA A 92 -4.14 -27.70 -19.35
CA ALA A 92 -3.00 -27.55 -20.25
C ALA A 92 -3.13 -26.23 -21.02
N PRO A 93 -2.04 -25.46 -21.20
CA PRO A 93 -2.11 -24.14 -21.81
C PRO A 93 -2.76 -24.30 -23.19
N ALA A 94 -3.95 -23.74 -23.34
CA ALA A 94 -4.53 -23.48 -24.65
C ALA A 94 -3.46 -22.70 -25.46
N PRO A 95 -3.35 -22.92 -26.79
CA PRO A 95 -2.43 -22.15 -27.61
C PRO A 95 -2.65 -20.68 -27.29
N ALA A 96 -1.58 -20.03 -26.85
CA ALA A 96 -1.63 -18.69 -26.28
C ALA A 96 -2.38 -17.76 -27.23
N GLU A 97 -3.62 -17.40 -26.86
CA GLU A 97 -4.11 -16.09 -27.22
C GLU A 97 -3.08 -15.12 -26.67
N THR A 98 -2.45 -14.35 -27.57
CA THR A 98 -1.44 -13.36 -27.25
C THR A 98 -1.81 -12.64 -25.96
N PRO A 99 -1.01 -12.77 -24.88
CA PRO A 99 -1.25 -12.03 -23.66
C PRO A 99 -1.34 -10.56 -24.06
N ARG A 100 -2.46 -9.91 -23.78
CA ARG A 100 -2.50 -8.46 -23.90
C ARG A 100 -1.52 -7.93 -22.86
N ASP A 101 -0.47 -7.27 -23.34
CA ASP A 101 0.76 -6.79 -22.68
C ASP A 101 0.61 -5.96 -21.37
N TRP A 102 -0.58 -5.88 -20.77
CA TRP A 102 -0.86 -5.00 -19.64
C TRP A 102 -1.11 -5.71 -18.30
N ILE A 103 -1.18 -7.06 -18.25
CA ILE A 103 -1.31 -7.83 -16.99
C ILE A 103 0.02 -8.53 -16.67
N VAL A 104 1.06 -7.75 -16.42
CA VAL A 104 2.25 -8.20 -15.68
C VAL A 104 2.75 -7.01 -14.88
N VAL A 105 2.49 -6.98 -13.57
CA VAL A 105 3.29 -6.16 -12.67
C VAL A 105 4.64 -6.85 -12.56
N LYS A 106 5.57 -6.47 -13.44
CA LYS A 106 6.96 -6.92 -13.40
C LYS A 106 7.53 -6.41 -12.06
N PRO A 107 8.04 -7.27 -11.16
CA PRO A 107 8.81 -6.77 -10.02
C PRO A 107 9.97 -5.96 -10.60
N ALA A 108 10.16 -4.74 -10.11
CA ALA A 108 11.15 -3.81 -10.61
C ALA A 108 12.54 -4.49 -10.63
N GLU A 109 13.01 -4.87 -11.82
CA GLU A 109 14.42 -5.13 -12.04
C GLU A 109 15.17 -3.85 -11.67
N PRO A 110 16.27 -3.93 -10.89
CA PRO A 110 17.08 -2.75 -10.63
C PRO A 110 17.55 -2.19 -11.97
N ALA A 111 17.15 -0.95 -12.25
CA ALA A 111 17.50 -0.24 -13.47
C ALA A 111 19.01 -0.40 -13.75
N PRO A 112 19.42 -0.68 -15.00
CA PRO A 112 20.83 -0.66 -15.33
C PRO A 112 21.38 0.72 -14.98
N ALA A 113 22.45 0.73 -14.18
CA ALA A 113 23.09 1.95 -13.70
C ALA A 113 23.29 2.92 -14.87
N ALA A 114 22.72 4.11 -14.75
CA ALA A 114 22.98 5.21 -15.67
C ALA A 114 24.51 5.37 -15.81
N PRO A 115 25.05 5.56 -17.02
CA PRO A 115 26.49 5.72 -17.20
C PRO A 115 26.96 6.89 -16.35
N ALA A 116 27.96 6.63 -15.52
CA ALA A 116 28.54 7.61 -14.61
C ALA A 116 28.86 8.89 -15.38
N ARG A 117 28.36 10.04 -14.88
CA ARG A 117 28.72 11.34 -15.44
C ARG A 117 30.24 11.47 -15.43
N PRO A 118 30.87 11.85 -16.56
CA PRO A 118 32.31 11.98 -16.63
C PRO A 118 32.77 13.03 -15.61
N GLY A 119 33.71 12.62 -14.74
CA GLY A 119 34.32 13.49 -13.76
C GLY A 119 35.05 14.68 -14.41
N PRO A 120 35.34 15.75 -13.65
CA PRO A 120 35.91 16.99 -14.19
C PRO A 120 37.22 16.80 -14.98
N ALA A 121 38.01 15.76 -14.67
CA ALA A 121 39.23 15.42 -15.40
C ALA A 121 38.99 14.87 -16.82
N ALA A 122 37.84 14.24 -17.08
CA ALA A 122 37.48 13.74 -18.40
C ALA A 122 37.04 14.89 -19.34
N ARG A 123 36.34 15.91 -18.79
CA ARG A 123 35.97 17.12 -19.54
C ARG A 123 37.17 17.97 -19.96
N LEU A 124 38.24 18.01 -19.15
CA LEU A 124 39.47 18.74 -19.47
C LEU A 124 40.27 18.09 -20.62
N ARG A 125 40.19 16.75 -20.76
CA ARG A 125 40.87 16.03 -21.85
C ARG A 125 40.14 16.14 -23.18
N GLU A 126 38.82 16.30 -23.17
CA GLU A 126 38.03 16.56 -24.38
C GLU A 126 38.28 17.97 -24.93
N THR A 127 38.32 18.99 -24.07
CA THR A 127 38.60 20.37 -24.51
C THR A 127 40.03 20.54 -25.06
N LEU A 128 41.01 19.83 -24.52
CA LEU A 128 42.39 19.84 -25.04
C LEU A 128 42.55 19.12 -26.39
N ARG A 129 41.70 18.11 -26.67
CA ARG A 129 41.67 17.43 -27.98
C ARG A 129 41.03 18.30 -29.07
N ASP A 130 39.98 19.06 -28.74
CA ASP A 130 39.38 20.02 -29.68
C ASP A 130 40.33 21.19 -30.00
N PHE A 131 41.14 21.62 -29.04
CA PHE A 131 42.14 22.67 -29.27
C PHE A 131 43.30 22.22 -30.19
N THR A 132 43.67 20.93 -30.16
CA THR A 132 44.73 20.38 -31.01
C THR A 132 44.26 20.10 -32.44
N LEU A 133 42.97 19.86 -32.67
CA LEU A 133 42.40 19.65 -34.01
C LEU A 133 42.08 20.96 -34.77
N ARG A 134 42.01 22.11 -34.08
CA ARG A 134 41.75 23.43 -34.70
C ARG A 134 42.99 24.31 -34.89
N GLY A 135 44.20 23.79 -34.67
CA GLY A 135 45.45 24.46 -35.08
C GLY A 135 45.77 25.78 -34.36
N PHE A 136 45.24 26.01 -33.15
CA PHE A 136 45.57 27.19 -32.36
C PHE A 136 46.94 27.01 -31.67
N THR A 137 47.87 27.93 -31.91
CA THR A 137 49.16 27.95 -31.20
C THR A 137 49.07 28.81 -29.94
N LEU A 138 49.91 28.50 -28.93
CA LEU A 138 50.06 29.27 -27.69
C LEU A 138 50.45 30.75 -27.89
N ARG A 139 50.70 31.17 -29.14
CA ARG A 139 51.08 32.52 -29.52
C ARG A 139 49.88 33.45 -29.74
N ASP A 140 48.66 32.91 -29.91
CA ASP A 140 47.43 33.70 -30.10
C ASP A 140 46.72 34.08 -28.78
N LEU A 141 47.04 33.41 -27.67
CA LEU A 141 46.40 33.65 -26.37
C LEU A 141 47.00 34.83 -25.59
N THR A 142 48.14 35.38 -26.01
CA THR A 142 48.77 36.54 -25.35
C THR A 142 48.39 37.89 -25.98
N ALA A 143 47.58 37.92 -27.04
CA ALA A 143 47.18 39.16 -27.74
C ALA A 143 45.87 39.80 -27.21
N ARG A 144 45.26 39.29 -26.13
CA ARG A 144 44.00 39.83 -25.58
C ARG A 144 43.97 39.95 -24.06
N LEU A 145 44.97 40.63 -23.49
CA LEU A 145 44.89 41.12 -22.12
C LEU A 145 44.98 42.66 -22.13
N PRO A 146 43.92 43.39 -21.73
CA PRO A 146 44.02 44.83 -21.48
C PRO A 146 44.80 45.11 -20.19
N GLU A 147 45.75 46.04 -20.26
CA GLU A 147 46.53 46.56 -19.15
C GLU A 147 45.64 47.11 -18.02
N ARG A 148 45.98 46.77 -16.77
CA ARG A 148 45.44 47.46 -15.59
C ARG A 148 46.59 47.86 -14.68
N GLU A 149 46.73 49.18 -14.57
CA GLU A 149 47.75 49.95 -13.87
C GLU A 149 47.70 49.75 -12.33
N PRO A 150 48.86 49.77 -11.62
CA PRO A 150 48.93 49.49 -10.19
C PRO A 150 48.73 50.74 -9.32
N ALA A 151 47.83 50.66 -8.33
CA ALA A 151 47.70 51.67 -7.27
C ALA A 151 48.10 51.08 -5.90
N ALA A 152 48.92 51.85 -5.18
CA ALA A 152 49.64 51.51 -3.95
C ALA A 152 48.75 51.31 -2.70
N PRO A 153 49.25 50.58 -1.67
CA PRO A 153 48.50 50.28 -0.45
C PRO A 153 48.57 51.40 0.61
N ALA A 154 47.43 51.71 1.22
CA ALA A 154 47.30 52.56 2.42
C ALA A 154 46.87 51.73 3.64
N ALA A 155 47.37 52.14 4.80
CA ALA A 155 47.52 51.37 6.04
C ALA A 155 46.31 51.36 7.01
N ALA A 156 46.19 50.24 7.75
CA ALA A 156 45.73 50.07 9.16
C ALA A 156 44.33 50.61 9.60
N PRO A 157 43.70 50.15 10.73
CA PRO A 157 44.26 49.42 11.88
C PRO A 157 43.46 48.21 12.42
N LEU A 158 44.07 47.50 13.37
CA LEU A 158 43.57 46.36 14.15
C LEU A 158 42.59 46.78 15.28
N PRO A 159 41.59 45.93 15.63
CA PRO A 159 40.91 46.03 16.92
C PRO A 159 41.34 44.95 17.94
N VAL A 160 41.80 45.48 19.07
CA VAL A 160 41.92 45.04 20.47
C VAL A 160 41.11 43.81 20.93
N ALA A 161 41.77 42.93 21.69
CA ALA A 161 41.18 41.82 22.47
C ALA A 161 40.92 42.23 23.94
N PRO A 162 39.86 41.70 24.61
CA PRO A 162 39.61 41.97 26.03
C PRO A 162 40.38 41.03 27.00
N PRO A 163 40.65 41.47 28.24
CA PRO A 163 41.47 40.73 29.22
C PRO A 163 40.69 39.68 30.04
N VAL A 164 41.47 38.71 30.53
CA VAL A 164 41.12 37.59 31.43
C VAL A 164 41.16 38.05 32.89
N PRO A 165 40.25 37.59 33.79
CA PRO A 165 40.45 37.70 35.23
C PRO A 165 41.10 36.43 35.84
N GLU A 166 42.07 36.65 36.73
CA GLU A 166 42.74 35.67 37.60
C GLU A 166 42.21 35.67 39.04
N GLY A 167 42.36 34.53 39.74
CA GLY A 167 42.26 34.34 41.21
C GLY A 167 40.90 33.82 41.69
N GLU A 168 40.73 32.83 42.58
CA GLU A 168 41.58 32.12 43.54
C GLU A 168 40.83 30.83 44.00
N GLY A 169 41.53 29.85 44.60
CA GLY A 169 40.93 29.02 45.67
C GLY A 169 40.85 27.50 45.51
N LEU A 170 42.00 26.82 45.72
CA LEU A 170 42.20 25.56 46.47
C LEU A 170 41.05 24.52 46.67
N LYS A 171 41.23 23.30 46.13
CA LYS A 171 41.43 22.05 46.92
C LYS A 171 41.82 20.86 46.01
N PRO A 172 42.68 19.93 46.49
CA PRO A 172 43.19 18.81 45.71
C PRO A 172 42.33 17.55 45.91
N GLY A 173 42.19 16.72 44.86
CA GLY A 173 41.70 15.36 45.03
C GLY A 173 41.09 14.76 43.78
N HIS A 174 41.72 13.66 43.35
CA HIS A 174 41.22 12.63 42.43
C HIS A 174 41.59 12.76 40.95
N ALA A 175 42.27 11.70 40.53
CA ALA A 175 42.90 11.51 39.25
C ALA A 175 41.88 11.27 38.13
N ARG A 176 42.30 11.77 36.95
CA ARG A 176 41.87 11.48 35.58
C ARG A 176 41.40 10.03 35.33
N PRO A 177 40.50 9.80 34.35
CA PRO A 177 40.89 9.91 32.94
C PRO A 177 40.05 10.83 32.04
N ARG A 178 40.76 11.33 31.03
CA ARG A 178 40.35 12.21 29.93
C ARG A 178 39.20 11.63 29.09
N PRO A 179 38.19 12.44 28.72
CA PRO A 179 37.46 12.27 27.47
C PRO A 179 38.06 13.16 26.37
N LEU A 180 38.37 12.54 25.23
CA LEU A 180 38.73 13.21 23.98
C LEU A 180 37.53 13.98 23.40
N PRO A 181 37.71 15.23 22.93
CA PRO A 181 36.67 15.97 22.25
C PRO A 181 36.69 15.79 20.72
N GLY A 182 35.51 15.58 20.16
CA GLY A 182 35.11 16.12 18.86
C GLY A 182 35.29 15.22 17.63
N HIS A 183 34.18 14.80 17.03
CA HIS A 183 33.86 15.10 15.62
C HIS A 183 32.38 14.82 15.32
N GLY A 184 31.67 15.88 14.90
CA GLY A 184 30.61 15.77 13.88
C GLY A 184 29.15 15.72 14.31
N GLY A 185 28.69 16.54 15.26
CA GLY A 185 27.27 16.86 15.40
C GLY A 185 26.85 17.92 14.36
N SER A 186 26.20 17.51 13.27
CA SER A 186 25.67 18.45 12.28
C SER A 186 24.37 19.09 12.78
N SER A 187 24.48 20.38 13.06
CA SER A 187 23.41 21.34 13.36
C SER A 187 22.22 21.21 12.41
N ARG A 188 21.03 21.03 13.00
CA ARG A 188 19.73 21.24 12.33
C ARG A 188 19.23 22.64 12.66
N ARG A 189 19.08 23.47 11.62
CA ARG A 189 18.08 24.55 11.35
C ARG A 189 18.76 25.78 10.68
N PRO A 190 18.04 26.62 9.90
CA PRO A 190 16.82 26.37 9.11
C PRO A 190 16.92 26.90 7.65
N LEU A 191 16.49 26.10 6.68
CA LEU A 191 16.27 26.54 5.28
C LEU A 191 14.91 27.24 5.17
N TYR A 192 14.84 28.51 5.57
CA TYR A 192 13.71 29.43 5.32
C TYR A 192 14.12 30.67 4.50
N ALA A 193 15.07 30.53 3.58
CA ALA A 193 15.52 31.65 2.73
C ALA A 193 15.31 31.45 1.22
N ALA A 194 14.77 30.30 0.77
CA ALA A 194 14.59 30.01 -0.66
C ALA A 194 13.13 30.05 -1.16
N LEU A 195 12.14 30.25 -0.28
CA LEU A 195 10.72 30.35 -0.66
C LEU A 195 10.20 31.81 -0.75
N GLY A 196 10.99 32.80 -0.35
CA GLY A 196 10.60 34.22 -0.43
C GLY A 196 10.73 34.86 -1.82
N ALA A 197 11.55 34.29 -2.71
CA ALA A 197 11.84 34.89 -4.02
C ALA A 197 10.85 34.46 -5.13
N LEU A 198 10.08 33.38 -4.95
CA LEU A 198 9.07 32.93 -5.92
C LEU A 198 7.68 33.52 -5.70
N ALA A 199 7.38 34.02 -4.49
CA ALA A 199 6.11 34.69 -4.19
C ALA A 199 6.01 36.12 -4.77
N VAL A 200 7.15 36.82 -4.92
CA VAL A 200 7.18 38.18 -5.50
C VAL A 200 7.09 38.15 -7.04
N LEU A 201 7.53 37.06 -7.68
CA LEU A 201 7.43 36.89 -9.14
C LEU A 201 6.06 36.37 -9.61
N GLY A 202 5.33 35.63 -8.75
CA GLY A 202 3.97 35.16 -9.04
C GLY A 202 2.90 36.25 -8.92
N LEU A 203 3.08 37.22 -8.02
CA LEU A 203 2.11 38.32 -7.83
C LEU A 203 2.18 39.39 -8.93
N GLY A 204 3.31 39.54 -9.63
CA GLY A 204 3.46 40.50 -10.72
C GLY A 204 2.78 40.08 -12.03
N TYR A 205 2.62 38.78 -12.26
CA TYR A 205 2.08 38.26 -13.53
C TYR A 205 0.53 38.31 -13.59
N ALA A 206 -0.14 38.28 -12.44
CA ALA A 206 -1.61 38.34 -12.36
C ALA A 206 -2.20 39.76 -12.47
N ALA A 207 -1.37 40.82 -12.33
CA ALA A 207 -1.80 42.21 -12.43
C ALA A 207 -1.68 42.81 -13.86
N PHE A 208 -1.09 42.07 -14.81
CA PHE A 208 -0.80 42.58 -16.17
C PHE A 208 -1.60 41.92 -17.30
N ARG A 209 -2.57 41.06 -16.99
CA ARG A 209 -3.61 40.63 -17.94
C ARG A 209 -4.97 41.05 -17.42
N GLY A 210 -5.59 41.99 -18.16
CA GLY A 210 -6.86 42.64 -17.88
C GLY A 210 -7.96 41.67 -17.41
N GLY A 211 -8.92 42.15 -16.63
CA GLY A 211 -9.59 43.42 -16.82
C GLY A 211 -10.86 43.13 -17.61
N GLU A 212 -11.92 42.74 -16.89
CA GLU A 212 -13.34 42.92 -17.23
C GLU A 212 -14.19 42.29 -16.10
N SER A 213 -14.69 43.17 -15.23
CA SER A 213 -15.98 43.03 -14.54
C SER A 213 -16.75 44.32 -14.87
N PRO A 214 -18.10 44.42 -14.76
CA PRO A 214 -18.96 43.65 -13.86
C PRO A 214 -20.37 43.30 -14.42
N ARG A 215 -21.12 42.42 -13.73
CA ARG A 215 -22.40 42.81 -13.12
C ARG A 215 -23.02 41.72 -12.25
N GLU A 216 -23.07 42.09 -10.99
CA GLU A 216 -23.93 41.70 -9.90
C GLU A 216 -25.42 41.93 -10.23
N ALA A 217 -26.26 40.93 -9.92
CA ALA A 217 -27.61 41.14 -9.40
C ALA A 217 -28.10 39.86 -8.73
N ALA A 218 -28.26 39.94 -7.41
CA ALA A 218 -29.00 39.01 -6.60
C ALA A 218 -30.47 38.92 -7.05
N ILE A 219 -31.16 37.82 -6.69
CA ILE A 219 -32.39 37.83 -5.87
C ILE A 219 -32.89 36.38 -5.71
N ALA A 220 -33.28 36.10 -4.47
CA ALA A 220 -33.96 34.90 -3.98
C ALA A 220 -35.30 34.61 -4.68
N GLN A 221 -35.71 33.34 -4.70
CA GLN A 221 -37.02 32.88 -4.19
C GLN A 221 -37.32 31.44 -4.65
N ALA A 222 -37.57 30.58 -3.67
CA ALA A 222 -38.60 29.55 -3.71
C ALA A 222 -39.47 29.77 -2.45
N PRO A 223 -40.64 29.14 -2.26
CA PRO A 223 -41.54 28.43 -3.18
C PRO A 223 -42.99 28.99 -3.11
N SER A 224 -43.93 28.49 -3.92
CA SER A 224 -45.35 28.24 -3.54
C SER A 224 -46.24 27.83 -4.73
N GLN A 225 -46.91 26.68 -4.54
CA GLN A 225 -48.35 26.44 -4.72
C GLN A 225 -49.05 26.49 -6.09
N ASP A 226 -49.61 25.31 -6.41
CA ASP A 226 -51.04 25.04 -6.63
C ASP A 226 -51.67 24.93 -8.02
N VAL A 227 -52.57 23.92 -8.07
CA VAL A 227 -53.80 23.82 -8.88
C VAL A 227 -53.64 23.58 -10.39
N ARG A 228 -53.94 22.36 -10.87
CA ARG A 228 -55.30 21.97 -11.36
C ARG A 228 -55.32 20.57 -12.01
N ARG A 229 -56.17 19.71 -11.44
CA ARG A 229 -56.85 18.57 -12.05
C ARG A 229 -58.12 19.07 -12.78
N PRO A 230 -58.58 18.40 -13.85
CA PRO A 230 -59.91 17.74 -13.83
C PRO A 230 -59.84 16.30 -14.43
N ALA A 231 -60.46 15.27 -13.83
CA ALA A 231 -61.86 14.81 -13.98
C ALA A 231 -62.09 14.10 -15.34
N GLU A 232 -62.14 12.76 -15.39
CA GLU A 232 -63.29 11.84 -15.17
C GLU A 232 -64.13 11.56 -16.44
N THR A 233 -64.17 10.29 -16.87
CA THR A 233 -65.35 9.51 -17.36
C THR A 233 -64.85 8.06 -17.59
N GLU A 234 -65.13 7.04 -16.78
CA GLU A 234 -66.38 6.28 -16.56
C GLU A 234 -67.03 5.69 -17.82
N THR A 235 -66.96 4.35 -18.01
CA THR A 235 -68.07 3.38 -18.26
C THR A 235 -67.47 1.95 -18.23
N LYS A 236 -67.78 1.03 -17.28
CA LYS A 236 -68.90 0.06 -17.21
C LYS A 236 -69.03 -0.79 -18.50
N SER A 237 -69.11 -2.13 -18.52
CA SER A 237 -69.85 -3.11 -17.70
C SER A 237 -69.38 -4.55 -18.04
N ALA A 238 -69.29 -5.46 -17.06
CA ALA A 238 -70.19 -6.62 -16.80
C ALA A 238 -69.93 -7.86 -17.70
N GLU A 239 -69.50 -9.01 -17.14
CA GLU A 239 -70.34 -10.14 -16.62
C GLU A 239 -70.40 -11.26 -17.69
N ALA A 240 -70.22 -12.57 -17.47
CA ALA A 240 -70.64 -13.44 -16.38
C ALA A 240 -69.82 -14.76 -16.30
N LYS A 241 -69.88 -15.37 -15.11
CA LYS A 241 -69.72 -16.79 -14.72
C LYS A 241 -70.82 -17.69 -15.39
N PRO A 242 -71.04 -19.02 -15.11
CA PRO A 242 -70.56 -19.89 -14.02
C PRO A 242 -70.16 -21.34 -14.43
N ALA A 243 -69.53 -22.16 -13.56
CA ALA A 243 -70.12 -23.26 -12.74
C ALA A 243 -69.18 -24.49 -12.89
N ARG A 244 -68.97 -25.47 -11.99
CA ARG A 244 -69.43 -25.80 -10.63
C ARG A 244 -68.76 -27.13 -10.18
N GLY A 245 -68.32 -27.20 -8.91
CA GLY A 245 -68.43 -28.36 -8.02
C GLY A 245 -67.30 -29.41 -7.98
N THR A 246 -67.04 -30.16 -6.91
CA THR A 246 -67.55 -30.22 -5.51
C THR A 246 -66.61 -31.18 -4.73
N GLY A 247 -66.21 -30.87 -3.48
CA GLY A 247 -66.44 -31.75 -2.30
C GLY A 247 -65.14 -32.00 -1.53
N GLU A 248 -65.00 -31.50 -0.29
CA GLU A 248 -65.27 -32.16 1.03
C GLU A 248 -64.05 -32.96 1.56
N ALA A 249 -63.64 -32.98 2.83
CA ALA A 249 -64.13 -32.35 4.07
C ALA A 249 -63.09 -32.48 5.22
N ALA A 250 -63.27 -31.62 6.23
CA ALA A 250 -63.04 -31.80 7.69
C ALA A 250 -61.58 -31.79 8.25
N LYS A 251 -61.24 -31.20 9.41
CA LYS A 251 -61.97 -30.43 10.44
C LYS A 251 -60.98 -29.73 11.42
N SER A 252 -61.25 -28.45 11.72
CA SER A 252 -61.44 -27.82 13.06
C SER A 252 -60.37 -27.95 14.16
N GLY A 253 -60.04 -26.93 14.98
CA GLY A 253 -60.50 -25.55 15.23
C GLY A 253 -59.38 -24.84 16.03
N GLY A 254 -59.35 -23.54 16.34
CA GLY A 254 -60.38 -22.54 16.53
C GLY A 254 -60.29 -21.98 17.97
N ALA A 255 -59.52 -20.91 18.20
CA ALA A 255 -59.75 -19.86 19.23
C ALA A 255 -58.64 -18.77 19.24
N LYS A 256 -58.92 -17.63 18.61
CA LYS A 256 -58.56 -16.25 19.05
C LYS A 256 -59.65 -15.84 20.09
N PRO A 257 -59.64 -14.69 20.82
CA PRO A 257 -58.75 -13.52 20.73
C PRO A 257 -58.39 -12.79 22.04
N ALA A 258 -57.36 -11.93 22.01
CA ALA A 258 -57.42 -10.61 22.65
C ALA A 258 -56.32 -9.69 22.08
N GLU A 259 -56.78 -8.53 21.63
CA GLU A 259 -56.06 -7.44 21.02
C GLU A 259 -55.54 -6.51 22.12
N GLY A 260 -54.23 -6.33 22.20
CA GLY A 260 -53.56 -5.41 23.11
C GLY A 260 -52.84 -4.33 22.32
N LYS A 261 -53.49 -3.18 22.20
CA LYS A 261 -52.97 -1.89 21.73
C LYS A 261 -51.59 -1.59 22.36
N ARG A 262 -50.53 -1.51 21.55
CA ARG A 262 -49.30 -0.76 21.87
C ARG A 262 -48.83 0.02 20.65
N GLU A 263 -48.70 1.31 20.91
CA GLU A 263 -48.16 2.36 20.06
C GLU A 263 -46.69 2.13 19.65
N PRO A 264 -46.21 2.84 18.60
CA PRO A 264 -44.95 2.56 17.93
C PRO A 264 -43.77 3.06 18.76
N VAL A 265 -42.84 2.16 19.07
CA VAL A 265 -41.53 2.55 19.63
C VAL A 265 -40.59 2.82 18.46
N GLU A 266 -40.46 4.10 18.17
CA GLU A 266 -39.33 4.68 17.47
C GLU A 266 -38.03 4.47 18.27
N THR A 267 -36.93 4.27 17.56
CA THR A 267 -35.57 4.59 18.01
C THR A 267 -34.95 3.70 19.09
N GLY A 268 -34.63 2.47 18.70
CA GLY A 268 -33.41 1.81 19.16
C GLY A 268 -32.35 1.93 18.08
N ALA A 269 -31.54 2.98 18.12
CA ALA A 269 -30.34 3.08 17.32
C ALA A 269 -29.49 1.82 17.55
N LEU A 270 -29.44 0.94 16.54
CA LEU A 270 -28.48 -0.14 16.48
C LEU A 270 -27.10 0.53 16.37
N VAL A 271 -26.50 0.80 17.52
CA VAL A 271 -25.06 0.97 17.66
C VAL A 271 -24.46 -0.20 16.88
N PRO A 272 -23.64 0.03 15.83
CA PRO A 272 -23.04 -1.08 15.11
C PRO A 272 -22.24 -1.88 16.11
N GLU A 273 -22.75 -3.07 16.39
CA GLU A 273 -22.13 -4.12 17.18
C GLU A 273 -20.63 -4.14 16.86
N ALA A 274 -19.82 -3.96 17.91
CA ALA A 274 -18.38 -3.75 17.84
C ALA A 274 -17.78 -4.54 16.69
N ALA A 275 -17.50 -3.83 15.60
CA ALA A 275 -17.19 -4.40 14.32
C ALA A 275 -15.76 -4.97 14.36
N GLY A 276 -15.57 -6.11 15.00
CA GLY A 276 -14.30 -6.80 15.07
C GLY A 276 -13.79 -7.16 13.67
N PRO A 277 -12.49 -7.48 13.55
CA PRO A 277 -11.91 -7.94 12.29
C PRO A 277 -12.67 -9.18 11.77
N VAL A 278 -12.93 -9.22 10.47
CA VAL A 278 -13.64 -10.32 9.78
C VAL A 278 -12.74 -10.86 8.68
N ALA A 279 -12.61 -12.18 8.57
CA ALA A 279 -11.82 -12.82 7.53
C ALA A 279 -12.59 -13.97 6.86
N GLY A 280 -12.35 -14.18 5.57
CA GLY A 280 -12.96 -15.29 4.81
C GLY A 280 -13.03 -14.99 3.32
N VAL A 281 -13.75 -15.82 2.57
CA VAL A 281 -13.99 -15.59 1.14
C VAL A 281 -15.10 -14.55 0.97
N ALA A 282 -14.81 -13.45 0.28
CA ALA A 282 -15.75 -12.37 0.03
C ALA A 282 -16.51 -12.59 -1.29
N GLU A 283 -17.81 -12.30 -1.27
CA GLU A 283 -18.65 -12.13 -2.46
C GLU A 283 -18.60 -10.65 -2.88
N VAL A 284 -18.29 -10.35 -4.14
CA VAL A 284 -18.19 -8.97 -4.62
C VAL A 284 -19.56 -8.48 -5.06
N LEU A 285 -20.06 -7.39 -4.47
CA LEU A 285 -21.32 -6.76 -4.88
C LEU A 285 -21.06 -5.66 -5.91
N ASP A 286 -20.08 -4.81 -5.63
CA ASP A 286 -19.56 -3.80 -6.54
C ASP A 286 -18.06 -3.56 -6.24
N THR A 287 -17.40 -2.65 -6.96
CA THR A 287 -15.96 -2.41 -6.78
C THR A 287 -15.59 -1.71 -5.47
N ALA A 288 -16.57 -1.15 -4.75
CA ALA A 288 -16.41 -0.51 -3.44
C ALA A 288 -17.13 -1.26 -2.30
N THR A 289 -17.88 -2.33 -2.59
CA THR A 289 -18.71 -3.04 -1.63
C THR A 289 -18.55 -4.55 -1.77
N LEU A 290 -18.18 -5.18 -0.65
CA LEU A 290 -18.02 -6.63 -0.54
C LEU A 290 -19.04 -7.19 0.44
N ARG A 291 -19.36 -8.47 0.30
CA ARG A 291 -20.14 -9.23 1.27
C ARG A 291 -19.28 -10.33 1.87
N LEU A 292 -19.14 -10.31 3.19
CA LEU A 292 -18.28 -11.24 3.92
C LEU A 292 -18.97 -11.68 5.21
N GLY A 293 -19.10 -12.99 5.43
CA GLY A 293 -19.79 -13.53 6.61
C GLY A 293 -21.23 -13.03 6.76
N GLY A 294 -21.95 -12.85 5.64
CA GLY A 294 -23.31 -12.33 5.62
C GLY A 294 -23.44 -10.82 5.82
N ARG A 295 -22.33 -10.10 6.03
CA ARG A 295 -22.30 -8.64 6.23
C ARG A 295 -21.89 -7.92 4.96
N THR A 296 -22.53 -6.80 4.66
CA THR A 296 -22.12 -5.89 3.60
C THR A 296 -21.08 -4.91 4.14
N LEU A 297 -19.88 -4.93 3.56
CA LEU A 297 -18.72 -4.14 3.96
C LEU A 297 -18.38 -3.15 2.83
N ARG A 298 -18.38 -1.85 3.15
CA ARG A 298 -17.94 -0.81 2.22
C ARG A 298 -16.44 -0.57 2.41
N LEU A 299 -15.68 -0.59 1.33
CA LEU A 299 -14.25 -0.35 1.33
C LEU A 299 -13.93 1.11 1.69
N TYR A 300 -12.84 1.31 2.41
CA TYR A 300 -12.42 2.63 2.87
C TYR A 300 -11.83 3.48 1.73
N GLY A 301 -12.20 4.76 1.69
CA GLY A 301 -11.58 5.74 0.81
C GLY A 301 -11.94 5.59 -0.68
N ILE A 302 -12.88 4.71 -1.03
CA ILE A 302 -13.29 4.49 -2.42
C ILE A 302 -14.79 4.55 -2.62
N GLU A 303 -15.19 5.01 -3.80
CA GLU A 303 -16.56 4.95 -4.30
C GLU A 303 -16.63 4.20 -5.63
N ALA A 304 -17.69 3.41 -5.79
CA ALA A 304 -17.98 2.74 -7.04
C ALA A 304 -18.35 3.80 -8.08
N ALA A 305 -17.73 3.72 -9.25
CA ALA A 305 -18.01 4.62 -10.36
C ALA A 305 -18.78 3.91 -11.46
N ARG A 306 -19.60 4.66 -12.19
CA ARG A 306 -20.32 4.12 -13.35
C ARG A 306 -19.34 3.63 -14.41
N GLY A 307 -19.52 2.41 -14.89
CA GLY A 307 -18.61 1.74 -15.83
C GLY A 307 -17.55 0.87 -15.16
N ALA A 308 -17.43 0.88 -13.82
CA ALA A 308 -16.61 -0.08 -13.11
C ALA A 308 -17.23 -1.48 -13.18
N GLN A 309 -16.40 -2.49 -13.42
CA GLN A 309 -16.84 -3.88 -13.56
C GLN A 309 -16.55 -4.67 -12.29
N ALA A 310 -17.59 -5.10 -11.58
CA ALA A 310 -17.46 -5.93 -10.38
C ALA A 310 -16.86 -7.31 -10.68
N SER A 311 -17.00 -7.80 -11.92
CA SER A 311 -16.40 -9.05 -12.40
C SER A 311 -14.87 -9.01 -12.35
N ASP A 312 -14.24 -7.87 -12.60
CA ASP A 312 -12.78 -7.74 -12.60
C ASP A 312 -12.23 -7.92 -11.17
N LEU A 313 -12.89 -7.31 -10.18
CA LEU A 313 -12.55 -7.50 -8.77
C LEU A 313 -12.86 -8.94 -8.32
N SER A 314 -13.95 -9.53 -8.78
CA SER A 314 -14.28 -10.94 -8.50
C SER A 314 -13.22 -11.89 -9.05
N GLY A 315 -12.78 -11.66 -10.29
CA GLY A 315 -11.72 -12.41 -10.95
C GLY A 315 -10.37 -12.18 -10.29
N TYR A 316 -10.08 -10.96 -9.85
CA TYR A 316 -8.90 -10.67 -9.05
C TYR A 316 -8.92 -11.47 -7.75
N LEU A 317 -10.03 -11.49 -7.00
CA LEU A 317 -10.11 -12.23 -5.75
C LEU A 317 -10.03 -13.75 -5.98
N ALA A 318 -10.68 -14.29 -7.01
CA ALA A 318 -10.63 -15.71 -7.39
C ALA A 318 -10.83 -16.69 -6.20
N GLY A 319 -11.69 -16.35 -5.25
CA GLY A 319 -11.93 -17.14 -4.04
C GLY A 319 -10.84 -17.06 -2.96
N ARG A 320 -9.84 -16.17 -3.11
CA ARG A 320 -8.82 -15.93 -2.08
C ARG A 320 -9.44 -15.31 -0.82
N PRO A 321 -8.96 -15.68 0.37
CA PRO A 321 -9.45 -15.12 1.61
C PRO A 321 -9.04 -13.65 1.75
N VAL A 322 -10.00 -12.82 2.16
CA VAL A 322 -9.83 -11.40 2.45
C VAL A 322 -9.92 -11.19 3.95
N ASN A 323 -9.08 -10.32 4.51
CA ASN A 323 -9.12 -9.90 5.90
C ASN A 323 -9.51 -8.43 6.00
N CYS A 324 -10.66 -8.15 6.61
CA CYS A 324 -11.24 -6.83 6.74
C CYS A 324 -11.20 -6.33 8.19
N GLN A 325 -10.71 -5.11 8.38
CA GLN A 325 -10.67 -4.41 9.66
C GLN A 325 -11.51 -3.14 9.61
N PRO A 326 -12.22 -2.78 10.70
CA PRO A 326 -12.97 -1.53 10.75
C PRO A 326 -12.01 -0.34 10.65
N SER A 327 -12.32 0.64 9.80
CA SER A 327 -11.60 1.92 9.80
C SER A 327 -12.05 2.77 10.99
N GLN A 328 -11.10 3.40 11.68
CA GLN A 328 -11.38 4.18 12.88
C GLN A 328 -12.41 5.30 12.57
N GLY A 329 -13.56 5.26 13.24
CA GLY A 329 -14.56 6.33 13.20
C GLY A 329 -15.46 6.39 11.96
N LYS A 330 -15.43 5.41 11.06
CA LYS A 330 -16.33 5.37 9.88
C LYS A 330 -16.91 3.98 9.66
N ALA A 331 -18.11 3.92 9.08
CA ALA A 331 -18.74 2.68 8.63
C ALA A 331 -18.09 2.13 7.33
N ALA A 332 -16.76 2.13 7.30
CA ALA A 332 -15.94 1.68 6.17
C ALA A 332 -14.84 0.74 6.67
N TRP A 333 -14.37 -0.13 5.79
CA TRP A 333 -13.51 -1.26 6.11
C TRP A 333 -12.24 -1.22 5.26
N ILE A 334 -11.12 -1.51 5.91
CA ILE A 334 -9.84 -1.73 5.23
C ILE A 334 -9.73 -3.23 5.04
N CYS A 335 -9.82 -3.68 3.79
CA CYS A 335 -9.78 -5.10 3.45
C CYS A 335 -8.49 -5.41 2.71
N THR A 336 -7.83 -6.48 3.12
CA THR A 336 -6.54 -6.91 2.56
C THR A 336 -6.64 -8.33 1.98
N VAL A 337 -5.99 -8.55 0.84
CA VAL A 337 -5.80 -9.87 0.23
C VAL A 337 -4.31 -10.06 -0.01
N ASP A 338 -3.75 -11.17 0.47
CA ASP A 338 -2.31 -11.47 0.37
C ASP A 338 -1.39 -10.33 0.88
N GLY A 339 -1.89 -9.48 1.79
CA GLY A 339 -1.17 -8.33 2.32
C GLY A 339 -1.33 -7.02 1.54
N HIS A 340 -2.09 -7.01 0.44
CA HIS A 340 -2.40 -5.82 -0.35
C HIS A 340 -3.76 -5.23 0.01
N ASP A 341 -3.86 -3.89 0.13
CA ASP A 341 -5.13 -3.20 0.34
C ASP A 341 -5.99 -3.29 -0.93
N LEU A 342 -7.20 -3.84 -0.80
CA LEU A 342 -8.15 -3.95 -1.91
C LEU A 342 -8.56 -2.58 -2.45
N SER A 343 -8.64 -1.56 -1.60
CA SER A 343 -9.00 -0.20 -1.98
C SER A 343 -7.96 0.37 -2.93
N GLU A 344 -6.68 0.12 -2.65
CA GLU A 344 -5.56 0.53 -3.50
C GLU A 344 -5.58 -0.23 -4.84
N VAL A 345 -5.76 -1.55 -4.80
CA VAL A 345 -5.83 -2.38 -6.01
C VAL A 345 -6.97 -1.92 -6.93
N VAL A 346 -8.15 -1.64 -6.38
CA VAL A 346 -9.30 -1.17 -7.16
C VAL A 346 -8.99 0.18 -7.82
N LEU A 347 -8.44 1.15 -7.06
CA LEU A 347 -8.12 2.46 -7.62
C LEU A 347 -7.01 2.42 -8.65
N TYR A 348 -5.95 1.65 -8.40
CA TYR A 348 -4.78 1.53 -9.27
C TYR A 348 -5.14 1.00 -10.66
N ASN A 349 -6.14 0.12 -10.73
CA ASN A 349 -6.67 -0.46 -11.98
C ASN A 349 -7.83 0.35 -12.58
N GLY A 350 -8.23 1.47 -11.96
CA GLY A 350 -9.32 2.31 -12.45
C GLY A 350 -10.72 1.73 -12.23
N GLY A 351 -10.90 0.88 -11.22
CA GLY A 351 -12.19 0.30 -10.84
C GLY A 351 -13.07 1.20 -9.96
N GLY A 352 -12.62 2.40 -9.60
CA GLY A 352 -13.36 3.32 -8.73
C GLY A 352 -12.75 4.70 -8.67
N ARG A 353 -13.33 5.57 -7.82
CA ARG A 353 -12.82 6.92 -7.52
C ARG A 353 -12.42 7.01 -6.06
N ALA A 354 -11.37 7.78 -5.79
CA ALA A 354 -10.96 8.07 -4.43
C ALA A 354 -11.94 9.06 -3.80
N THR A 355 -12.41 8.79 -2.58
CA THR A 355 -13.23 9.76 -1.84
C THR A 355 -12.35 10.83 -1.18
N PRO A 356 -12.89 11.98 -0.72
CA PRO A 356 -12.10 13.00 -0.03
C PRO A 356 -11.34 12.52 1.22
N GLU A 357 -11.73 11.38 1.76
CA GLU A 357 -11.23 10.74 2.97
C GLU A 357 -10.15 9.70 2.67
N ALA A 358 -9.89 9.44 1.40
CA ALA A 358 -8.87 8.50 0.94
C ALA A 358 -7.48 8.86 1.51
N THR A 359 -6.69 7.85 1.82
CA THR A 359 -5.29 8.07 2.22
C THR A 359 -4.49 8.61 1.03
N PRO A 360 -3.33 9.25 1.26
CA PRO A 360 -2.47 9.74 0.16
C PRO A 360 -2.13 8.66 -0.87
N ASP A 361 -1.89 7.43 -0.42
CA ASP A 361 -1.57 6.29 -1.28
C ASP A 361 -2.73 5.92 -2.21
N LEU A 362 -3.98 5.99 -1.73
CA LEU A 362 -5.17 5.77 -2.54
C LEU A 362 -5.35 6.87 -3.60
N VAL A 363 -5.07 8.12 -3.26
CA VAL A 363 -5.09 9.24 -4.22
C VAL A 363 -4.00 9.06 -5.30
N GLU A 364 -2.85 8.53 -4.92
CA GLU A 364 -1.77 8.16 -5.84
C GLU A 364 -2.18 7.05 -6.80
N ALA A 365 -2.81 5.99 -6.29
CA ALA A 365 -3.34 4.88 -7.09
C ALA A 365 -4.38 5.38 -8.11
N GLU A 366 -5.29 6.26 -7.71
CA GLU A 366 -6.27 6.85 -8.63
C GLU A 366 -5.58 7.71 -9.72
N ARG A 367 -4.60 8.52 -9.33
CA ARG A 367 -3.82 9.34 -10.27
C ARG A 367 -3.07 8.46 -11.29
N HIS A 368 -2.54 7.31 -10.87
CA HIS A 368 -1.94 6.34 -11.76
C HIS A 368 -2.94 5.82 -12.79
N ALA A 369 -4.13 5.39 -12.36
CA ALA A 369 -5.16 4.91 -13.27
C ALA A 369 -5.65 5.98 -14.25
N LYS A 370 -5.78 7.24 -13.80
CA LYS A 370 -6.10 8.40 -14.66
C LYS A 370 -5.05 8.63 -15.73
N ALA A 371 -3.76 8.62 -15.35
CA ALA A 371 -2.65 8.81 -16.28
C ALA A 371 -2.57 7.67 -17.30
N GLY A 372 -2.79 6.43 -16.85
CA GLY A 372 -2.81 5.23 -17.69
C GLY A 372 -4.09 5.03 -18.50
N LYS A 373 -5.13 5.86 -18.30
CA LYS A 373 -6.47 5.70 -18.89
C LYS A 373 -7.05 4.30 -18.66
N LEU A 374 -6.91 3.79 -17.43
CA LEU A 374 -7.33 2.45 -17.04
C LEU A 374 -8.80 2.43 -16.58
N GLY A 375 -9.49 1.30 -16.78
CA GLY A 375 -10.85 1.07 -16.28
C GLY A 375 -11.83 2.17 -16.69
N ILE A 376 -12.45 2.82 -15.70
CA ILE A 376 -13.42 3.91 -15.91
C ILE A 376 -12.82 5.17 -16.55
N TRP A 377 -11.49 5.27 -16.61
CA TRP A 377 -10.77 6.40 -17.21
C TRP A 377 -10.42 6.17 -18.69
N ALA A 378 -10.68 4.96 -19.20
CA ALA A 378 -10.62 4.71 -20.63
C ALA A 378 -11.70 5.57 -21.32
N LYS A 379 -11.31 6.32 -22.35
CA LYS A 379 -12.29 7.06 -23.15
C LYS A 379 -13.20 6.04 -23.86
N PRO A 380 -14.53 6.25 -23.86
CA PRO A 380 -15.46 5.41 -24.61
C PRO A 380 -15.24 5.53 -26.12
#